data_AF-A0A6I1N322-F1
#
_entry.id   AF-A0A6I1N322-F1
#
_cell.length_a   1.000
_cell.length_b   1.000
_cell.length_c   1.000
_cell.angle_alpha   90.00
_cell.angle_beta   90.00
_cell.angle_gamma   90.00
#
_symmetry.space_group_name_H-M   'P 1'
#
loop_
_entity.id
_entity.type
_entity.pdbx_description
1 polymer ?
#
loop_
_entity_poly.entity_id
_entity_poly.type
_entity_poly.pdbx_seq_one_letter_code
_entity_poly.pdbx_strand_id
1 'polypeptide(L)'
;MNSTRRQPIAVAALLFAALTGTARAEDTPAPTPAIQPIPYSGKIVSATGTVPEQAAIFADCQDGSERIHGQIEADTYRLDLPPAITCTVVLGDTDWEADAQLVSDAATALPQTMLIYPLPVPQPEIARELIEMGAQDRAVRQAWAAGKRDAASEKKFAADDRKRQRRLRQIITTKGWPTISMVGAEAANEAWLVAQHAPPAQLKHWAVFMRAAAARHEIKLVNLATTLDRVRMYEKRPQIYGTQYSTREDGAIQFYRIEDIANIDKRRLEMGMSSFAALQAQLAKPPKPAEPTKPAEPAPPVTPATPATAGE
;
A
#
# COMPACT_ATOMS: atom_id res chain seq x y z
N MET A 1 -43.16 -52.10 -58.93
CA MET A 1 -42.42 -51.84 -60.19
C MET A 1 -43.37 -51.20 -61.17
N ASN A 2 -42.87 -50.25 -61.97
CA ASN A 2 -43.54 -49.30 -62.88
C ASN A 2 -44.08 -48.05 -62.15
N SER A 3 -43.28 -46.99 -62.01
CA SER A 3 -42.92 -45.99 -63.05
C SER A 3 -44.15 -45.42 -63.72
N THR A 4 -44.54 -44.18 -63.41
CA THR A 4 -44.45 -43.05 -64.36
C THR A 4 -45.03 -41.75 -63.80
N ARG A 5 -44.26 -40.68 -64.04
CA ARG A 5 -44.65 -39.34 -64.55
C ARG A 5 -45.64 -38.47 -63.75
N ARG A 6 -45.05 -37.36 -63.27
CA ARG A 6 -45.42 -35.94 -63.51
C ARG A 6 -46.87 -35.68 -63.95
N GLN A 7 -47.58 -34.88 -63.16
CA GLN A 7 -48.27 -33.69 -63.68
C GLN A 7 -48.30 -32.54 -62.65
N PRO A 8 -48.40 -31.28 -63.11
CA PRO A 8 -48.20 -30.08 -62.30
C PRO A 8 -49.46 -29.20 -62.19
N ILE A 9 -49.31 -28.09 -61.45
CA ILE A 9 -50.12 -26.85 -61.49
C ILE A 9 -51.50 -26.92 -60.81
N ALA A 10 -51.63 -26.21 -59.69
CA ALA A 10 -52.77 -25.31 -59.46
C ALA A 10 -52.43 -24.27 -58.40
N VAL A 11 -52.37 -23.02 -58.86
CA VAL A 11 -52.37 -21.80 -58.05
C VAL A 11 -53.72 -21.70 -57.35
N ALA A 12 -53.73 -21.46 -56.04
CA ALA A 12 -54.93 -21.00 -55.34
C ALA A 12 -54.57 -19.99 -54.24
N ALA A 13 -55.10 -18.80 -54.47
CA ALA A 13 -55.03 -17.55 -53.75
C ALA A 13 -55.15 -17.63 -52.22
N LEU A 14 -54.51 -16.64 -51.59
CA LEU A 14 -54.60 -16.28 -50.19
C LEU A 14 -56.05 -16.08 -49.72
N LEU A 15 -56.33 -16.62 -48.53
CA LEU A 15 -57.37 -16.15 -47.63
C LEU A 15 -56.70 -15.73 -46.32
N PHE A 16 -56.72 -14.42 -46.08
CA PHE A 16 -56.37 -13.82 -44.79
C PHE A 16 -57.48 -14.15 -43.78
N ALA A 17 -57.11 -14.81 -42.68
CA ALA A 17 -57.93 -14.88 -41.48
C ALA A 17 -57.11 -14.33 -40.31
N ALA A 18 -57.66 -13.27 -39.71
CA ALA A 18 -57.12 -12.60 -38.54
C ALA A 18 -57.16 -13.53 -37.32
N LEU A 19 -56.03 -13.65 -36.62
CA LEU A 19 -55.94 -14.22 -35.28
C LEU A 19 -55.42 -13.13 -34.34
N THR A 20 -56.32 -12.71 -33.47
CA THR A 20 -56.15 -11.78 -32.36
C THR A 20 -55.25 -12.39 -31.28
N GLY A 21 -54.20 -11.64 -30.92
CA GLY A 21 -53.67 -11.42 -29.57
C GLY A 21 -53.46 -12.61 -28.62
N THR A 22 -52.19 -12.90 -28.33
CA THR A 22 -51.71 -13.04 -26.94
C THR A 22 -50.37 -12.32 -26.82
N ALA A 23 -50.36 -11.18 -26.12
CA ALA A 23 -49.12 -10.51 -25.75
C ALA A 23 -48.41 -11.38 -24.70
N ARG A 24 -47.17 -11.78 -24.98
CA ARG A 24 -46.27 -12.36 -23.97
C ARG A 24 -46.05 -11.31 -22.90
N ALA A 25 -46.25 -11.69 -21.64
CA ALA A 25 -45.73 -10.92 -20.52
C ALA A 25 -44.22 -10.75 -20.71
N GLU A 26 -43.76 -9.50 -20.72
CA GLU A 26 -42.33 -9.19 -20.65
C GLU A 26 -41.81 -9.73 -19.32
N ASP A 27 -40.92 -10.73 -19.38
CA ASP A 27 -40.11 -11.15 -18.24
C ASP A 27 -39.28 -9.93 -17.81
N THR A 28 -39.75 -9.25 -16.77
CA THR A 28 -38.96 -8.24 -16.09
C THR A 28 -37.79 -8.98 -15.44
N PRO A 29 -36.52 -8.70 -15.79
CA PRO A 29 -35.40 -9.35 -15.15
C PRO A 29 -35.50 -9.11 -13.64
N ALA A 30 -35.46 -10.19 -12.86
CA ALA A 30 -35.50 -10.11 -11.41
C ALA A 30 -34.45 -9.09 -10.93
N PRO A 31 -34.79 -8.21 -9.97
CA PRO A 31 -33.85 -7.22 -9.47
C PRO A 31 -32.58 -7.95 -9.00
N THR A 32 -31.43 -7.55 -9.56
CA THR A 32 -30.13 -8.01 -9.08
C THR A 32 -30.08 -7.78 -7.56
N PRO A 33 -29.77 -8.81 -6.74
CA PRO A 33 -29.77 -8.64 -5.30
C PRO A 33 -28.84 -7.49 -4.93
N ALA A 34 -29.39 -6.49 -4.22
CA ALA A 34 -28.62 -5.35 -3.75
C ALA A 34 -27.48 -5.88 -2.89
N ILE A 35 -26.25 -5.66 -3.35
CA ILE A 35 -25.05 -6.06 -2.62
C ILE A 35 -25.01 -5.22 -1.35
N GLN A 36 -25.15 -5.86 -0.19
CA GLN A 36 -25.15 -5.15 1.09
C GLN A 36 -23.73 -4.67 1.42
N PRO A 37 -23.55 -3.38 1.78
CA PRO A 37 -22.28 -2.87 2.30
C PRO A 37 -21.84 -3.63 3.57
N ILE A 38 -20.53 -3.82 3.71
CA ILE A 38 -19.91 -4.47 4.86
C ILE A 38 -19.30 -3.41 5.78
N PRO A 39 -19.62 -3.43 7.09
CA PRO A 39 -19.02 -2.51 8.04
C PRO A 39 -17.52 -2.78 8.19
N TYR A 40 -16.72 -1.74 7.96
CA TYR A 40 -15.27 -1.72 8.10
C TYR A 40 -14.89 -0.68 9.16
N SER A 41 -14.27 -1.11 10.26
CA SER A 41 -13.98 -0.22 11.38
C SER A 41 -12.61 -0.46 11.99
N GLY A 42 -11.76 0.56 12.04
CA GLY A 42 -10.42 0.46 12.61
C GLY A 42 -10.17 1.51 13.68
N LYS A 43 -8.93 1.52 14.19
CA LYS A 43 -8.46 2.52 15.16
C LYS A 43 -7.73 3.65 14.45
N ILE A 44 -7.89 4.87 14.94
CA ILE A 44 -7.05 6.01 14.62
C ILE A 44 -6.09 6.20 15.78
N VAL A 45 -4.79 6.20 15.49
CA VAL A 45 -3.75 6.50 16.47
C VAL A 45 -3.02 7.74 16.03
N SER A 46 -3.08 8.77 16.85
CA SER A 46 -2.29 9.99 16.70
C SER A 46 -1.02 9.88 17.51
N ALA A 47 0.11 10.21 16.89
CA ALA A 47 1.37 10.26 17.59
C ALA A 47 1.48 11.44 18.59
N THR A 48 0.57 12.43 18.53
CA THR A 48 0.42 13.46 19.58
C THR A 48 -0.61 13.08 20.66
N GLY A 49 -1.26 11.92 20.53
CA GLY A 49 -2.23 11.39 21.49
C GLY A 49 -3.67 11.88 21.33
N THR A 50 -3.99 12.71 20.33
CA THR A 50 -5.35 13.23 20.10
C THR A 50 -5.77 13.13 18.64
N VAL A 51 -6.99 12.67 18.39
CA VAL A 51 -7.64 12.75 17.07
C VAL A 51 -8.27 14.14 16.92
N PRO A 52 -8.03 14.88 15.82
CA PRO A 52 -8.63 16.19 15.60
C PRO A 52 -10.16 16.13 15.55
N GLU A 53 -10.85 17.11 16.15
CA GLU A 53 -12.32 17.16 16.16
C GLU A 53 -12.93 17.25 14.75
N GLN A 54 -12.23 17.93 13.84
CA GLN A 54 -12.62 18.12 12.44
C GLN A 54 -12.16 17.00 11.51
N ALA A 55 -11.54 15.93 12.05
CA ALA A 55 -11.15 14.79 11.24
C ALA A 55 -12.37 14.16 10.55
N ALA A 56 -12.24 13.96 9.25
CA ALA A 56 -13.21 13.22 8.45
C ALA A 56 -12.54 12.00 7.82
N ILE A 57 -13.30 10.92 7.67
CA ILE A 57 -12.85 9.68 7.05
C ILE A 57 -13.68 9.39 5.81
N PHE A 58 -13.01 9.01 4.73
CA PHE A 58 -13.63 8.74 3.44
C PHE A 58 -13.11 7.44 2.84
N ALA A 59 -13.86 6.87 1.89
CA ALA A 59 -13.37 5.81 1.03
C ALA A 59 -13.68 6.07 -0.44
N ASP A 60 -12.68 5.90 -1.30
CA ASP A 60 -12.80 5.94 -2.75
C ASP A 60 -12.66 4.52 -3.32
N CYS A 61 -13.71 4.02 -4.00
CA CYS A 61 -13.77 2.66 -4.53
C CYS A 61 -13.55 2.59 -6.04
N GLN A 62 -12.96 1.49 -6.52
CA GLN A 62 -12.57 1.31 -7.92
C GLN A 62 -13.72 0.96 -8.88
N ASP A 63 -14.95 0.91 -8.38
CA ASP A 63 -16.18 0.68 -9.14
C ASP A 63 -16.78 1.98 -9.71
N GLY A 64 -16.16 3.13 -9.41
CA GLY A 64 -16.64 4.44 -9.85
C GLY A 64 -17.87 4.93 -9.08
N SER A 65 -18.17 4.33 -7.92
CA SER A 65 -19.20 4.83 -7.02
C SER A 65 -18.84 6.22 -6.50
N GLU A 66 -19.84 6.93 -5.97
CA GLU A 66 -19.57 8.13 -5.18
C GLU A 66 -18.70 7.81 -3.96
N ARG A 67 -17.95 8.81 -3.50
CA ARG A 67 -17.10 8.72 -2.31
C ARG A 67 -17.96 8.37 -1.10
N ILE A 68 -17.54 7.37 -0.35
CA ILE A 68 -18.22 6.92 0.86
C ILE A 68 -17.73 7.77 2.03
N HIS A 69 -18.65 8.35 2.79
CA HIS A 69 -18.37 9.09 4.00
C HIS A 69 -18.50 8.17 5.21
N GLY A 70 -17.51 8.20 6.09
CA GLY A 70 -17.55 7.44 7.34
C GLY A 70 -17.75 8.33 8.56
N GLN A 71 -17.61 7.70 9.73
CA GLN A 71 -17.75 8.34 11.03
C GLN A 71 -16.49 8.08 11.85
N ILE A 72 -16.12 9.06 12.68
CA ILE A 72 -15.07 8.94 13.68
C ILE A 72 -15.70 9.18 15.05
N GLU A 73 -15.61 8.18 15.92
CA GLU A 73 -16.02 8.29 17.32
C GLU A 73 -14.80 8.04 18.21
N ALA A 74 -14.39 9.07 18.94
CA ALA A 74 -13.15 9.08 19.74
C ALA A 74 -11.90 8.69 18.92
N ASP A 75 -11.49 7.43 18.99
CA ASP A 75 -10.32 6.87 18.32
C ASP A 75 -10.69 5.75 17.32
N THR A 76 -11.97 5.61 16.98
CA THR A 76 -12.47 4.58 16.07
C THR A 76 -13.10 5.20 14.84
N TYR A 77 -12.63 4.79 13.66
CA TYR A 77 -13.28 5.12 12.40
C TYR A 77 -14.18 3.98 11.95
N ARG A 78 -15.26 4.29 11.23
CA ARG A 78 -16.16 3.32 10.62
C ARG A 78 -16.65 3.79 9.25
N LEU A 79 -16.65 2.88 8.29
CA LEU A 79 -17.20 3.04 6.93
C LEU A 79 -18.00 1.78 6.58
N ASP A 80 -19.03 1.91 5.76
CA ASP A 80 -19.71 0.75 5.17
C ASP A 80 -19.25 0.61 3.72
N LEU A 81 -18.40 -0.41 3.45
CA LEU A 81 -17.70 -0.57 2.17
C LEU A 81 -18.36 -1.67 1.32
N PRO A 82 -18.37 -1.53 -0.02
CA PRO A 82 -18.85 -2.60 -0.89
C PRO A 82 -17.96 -3.86 -0.79
N PRO A 83 -18.54 -5.07 -0.76
CA PRO A 83 -17.78 -6.32 -0.77
C PRO A 83 -17.14 -6.56 -2.15
N ALA A 84 -16.01 -7.27 -2.15
CA ALA A 84 -15.27 -7.66 -3.37
C ALA A 84 -14.86 -6.49 -4.30
N ILE A 85 -14.88 -5.25 -3.78
CA ILE A 85 -14.42 -4.05 -4.48
C ILE A 85 -13.25 -3.47 -3.70
N THR A 86 -12.20 -3.09 -4.43
CA THR A 86 -11.05 -2.43 -3.83
C THR A 86 -11.37 -0.98 -3.55
N CYS A 87 -11.24 -0.57 -2.29
CA CYS A 87 -11.44 0.80 -1.84
C CYS A 87 -10.17 1.34 -1.17
N THR A 88 -9.98 2.64 -1.25
CA THR A 88 -8.90 3.37 -0.59
C THR A 88 -9.51 4.23 0.50
N VAL A 89 -9.23 3.90 1.76
CA VAL A 89 -9.70 4.65 2.92
C VAL A 89 -8.70 5.75 3.26
N VAL A 90 -9.17 6.99 3.35
CA VAL A 90 -8.34 8.19 3.54
C VAL A 90 -8.90 9.09 4.63
N LEU A 91 -7.99 9.76 5.34
CA LEU A 91 -8.32 10.90 6.20
C LEU A 91 -8.48 12.15 5.30
N GLY A 92 -9.45 13.01 5.59
CA GLY A 92 -9.56 14.31 4.92
C GLY A 92 -9.90 15.46 5.87
N ASP A 93 -10.02 16.65 5.27
CA ASP A 93 -10.46 17.92 5.88
C ASP A 93 -9.74 18.35 7.16
N THR A 94 -8.42 18.20 7.21
CA THR A 94 -7.61 18.56 8.39
C THR A 94 -6.22 19.10 8.01
N ASP A 95 -5.58 19.82 8.94
CA ASP A 95 -4.13 20.04 8.98
C ASP A 95 -3.37 18.76 9.41
N TRP A 96 -3.89 17.59 9.04
CA TRP A 96 -3.39 16.29 9.46
C TRP A 96 -3.36 15.35 8.26
N GLU A 97 -2.42 14.41 8.31
CA GLU A 97 -2.22 13.45 7.25
C GLU A 97 -2.18 12.04 7.82
N ALA A 98 -2.56 11.08 6.99
CA ALA A 98 -2.52 9.66 7.27
C ALA A 98 -2.12 8.89 6.01
N ASP A 99 -1.51 7.72 6.17
CA ASP A 99 -1.36 6.80 5.06
C ASP A 99 -2.74 6.33 4.57
N ALA A 100 -2.95 6.38 3.25
CA ALA A 100 -4.11 5.78 2.61
C ALA A 100 -4.12 4.26 2.84
N GLN A 101 -5.24 3.73 3.30
CA GLN A 101 -5.41 2.29 3.55
C GLN A 101 -6.10 1.62 2.37
N LEU A 102 -5.38 0.73 1.69
CA LEU A 102 -5.94 -0.05 0.61
C LEU A 102 -6.70 -1.27 1.18
N VAL A 103 -8.01 -1.30 0.96
CA VAL A 103 -8.91 -2.38 1.35
C VAL A 103 -9.30 -3.14 0.09
N SER A 104 -8.69 -4.30 -0.15
CA SER A 104 -8.93 -5.06 -1.40
C SER A 104 -10.33 -5.68 -1.46
N ASP A 105 -10.85 -6.10 -0.31
CA ASP A 105 -12.20 -6.67 -0.15
C ASP A 105 -12.62 -6.50 1.32
N ALA A 106 -13.70 -5.75 1.55
CA ALA A 106 -14.20 -5.48 2.90
C ALA A 106 -14.67 -6.76 3.65
N ALA A 107 -15.02 -7.83 2.94
CA ALA A 107 -15.47 -9.08 3.56
C ALA A 107 -14.33 -9.84 4.25
N THR A 108 -13.09 -9.64 3.79
CA THR A 108 -11.92 -10.42 4.22
C THR A 108 -10.80 -9.54 4.78
N ALA A 109 -10.82 -8.24 4.50
CA ALA A 109 -9.86 -7.30 5.02
C ALA A 109 -10.03 -7.13 6.52
N LEU A 110 -8.92 -7.24 7.25
CA LEU A 110 -8.91 -6.75 8.61
C LEU A 110 -8.85 -5.23 8.63
N PRO A 111 -9.57 -4.60 9.55
CA PRO A 111 -9.39 -3.19 9.83
C PRO A 111 -7.96 -2.86 10.24
N GLN A 112 -7.41 -1.82 9.63
CA GLN A 112 -6.04 -1.38 9.93
C GLN A 112 -6.06 -0.19 10.88
N THR A 113 -5.06 -0.11 11.76
CA THR A 113 -4.86 1.12 12.52
C THR A 113 -4.37 2.22 11.58
N MET A 114 -5.11 3.32 11.50
CA MET A 114 -4.73 4.53 10.78
C MET A 114 -3.83 5.38 11.66
N LEU A 115 -2.63 5.67 11.18
CA LEU A 115 -1.67 6.51 11.89
C LEU A 115 -1.79 7.93 11.36
N ILE A 116 -2.10 8.87 12.24
CA ILE A 116 -2.29 10.28 11.88
C ILE A 116 -1.22 11.17 12.51
N TYR A 117 -0.84 12.23 11.80
CA TYR A 117 0.15 13.21 12.26
C TYR A 117 -0.17 14.61 11.72
N PRO A 118 0.22 15.67 12.46
CA PRO A 118 -0.06 17.04 12.03
C PRO A 118 0.85 17.46 10.87
N LEU A 119 0.32 18.34 10.03
CA LEU A 119 1.05 19.13 9.06
C LEU A 119 1.04 20.62 9.46
N PRO A 120 2.17 21.34 9.33
CA PRO A 120 3.48 20.83 8.95
C PRO A 120 4.12 19.98 10.06
N VAL A 121 5.00 19.05 9.68
CA VAL A 121 5.73 18.21 10.62
C VAL A 121 6.80 19.02 11.39
N PRO A 122 7.19 18.62 12.62
CA PRO A 122 8.17 19.37 13.44
C PRO A 122 9.58 19.47 12.86
N GLN A 123 10.00 18.55 11.98
CA GLN A 123 11.33 18.56 11.35
C GLN A 123 11.21 18.52 9.82
N PRO A 124 10.70 19.58 9.17
CA PRO A 124 10.39 19.57 7.73
C PRO A 124 11.65 19.44 6.86
N GLU A 125 12.77 20.02 7.30
CA GLU A 125 14.05 19.88 6.58
C GLU A 125 14.62 18.46 6.64
N ILE A 126 14.48 17.78 7.79
CA ILE A 126 14.88 16.37 7.92
C ILE A 126 13.95 15.50 7.08
N ALA A 127 12.65 15.80 7.08
CA ALA A 127 11.69 15.09 6.24
C ALA A 127 12.08 15.16 4.76
N ARG A 128 12.32 16.36 4.25
CA ARG A 128 12.77 16.58 2.86
C ARG A 128 14.07 15.85 2.55
N GLU A 129 15.04 15.88 3.46
CA GLU A 129 16.31 15.18 3.28
C GLU A 129 16.15 13.65 3.24
N LEU A 130 15.31 13.08 4.11
CA LEU A 130 15.05 11.64 4.12
C LEU A 130 14.35 11.17 2.83
N ILE A 131 13.38 11.95 2.35
CA ILE A 131 12.70 11.70 1.07
C ILE A 131 13.72 11.71 -0.08
N GLU A 132 14.60 12.72 -0.12
CA GLU A 132 15.65 12.79 -1.13
C GLU A 132 16.61 11.60 -1.04
N MET A 133 17.03 11.23 0.17
CA MET A 133 17.89 10.06 0.39
C MET A 133 17.23 8.77 -0.12
N GLY A 134 15.94 8.58 0.13
CA GLY A 134 15.16 7.45 -0.36
C GLY A 134 15.00 7.42 -1.88
N ALA A 135 14.77 8.57 -2.51
CA ALA A 135 14.74 8.69 -3.97
C ALA A 135 16.09 8.33 -4.61
N GLN A 136 17.20 8.84 -4.04
CA GLN A 136 18.56 8.49 -4.46
C GLN A 136 18.84 6.99 -4.28
N ASP A 137 18.36 6.42 -3.18
CA ASP A 137 18.43 4.99 -2.87
C ASP A 137 17.81 4.19 -4.01
N ARG A 138 16.53 4.40 -4.30
CA ARG A 138 15.80 3.72 -5.38
C ARG A 138 16.47 3.90 -6.74
N ALA A 139 16.85 5.12 -7.11
CA ALA A 139 17.48 5.42 -8.39
C ALA A 139 18.77 4.61 -8.61
N VAL A 140 19.62 4.51 -7.58
CA VAL A 140 20.85 3.71 -7.67
C VAL A 140 20.53 2.21 -7.84
N ARG A 141 19.47 1.67 -7.21
CA ARG A 141 19.11 0.26 -7.36
C ARG A 141 18.48 -0.04 -8.71
N GLN A 142 17.66 0.86 -9.23
CA GLN A 142 17.10 0.73 -10.58
C GLN A 142 18.22 0.72 -11.63
N ALA A 143 19.18 1.65 -11.52
CA ALA A 143 20.37 1.66 -12.38
C ALA A 143 21.22 0.40 -12.21
N TRP A 144 21.38 -0.10 -10.98
CA TRP A 144 22.10 -1.34 -10.67
C TRP A 144 21.45 -2.60 -11.27
N ALA A 145 20.12 -2.63 -11.31
CA ALA A 145 19.36 -3.74 -11.89
C ALA A 145 19.44 -3.73 -13.43
N ALA A 146 19.44 -2.55 -14.06
CA ALA A 146 19.47 -2.40 -15.51
C ALA A 146 20.88 -2.35 -16.14
N GLY A 147 21.90 -2.03 -15.34
CA GLY A 147 23.24 -1.73 -15.82
C GLY A 147 24.22 -2.90 -15.78
N LYS A 148 25.37 -2.71 -16.44
CA LYS A 148 26.52 -3.61 -16.35
C LYS A 148 27.15 -3.51 -14.95
N ARG A 149 27.42 -4.67 -14.35
CA ARG A 149 28.07 -4.79 -13.04
C ARG A 149 29.55 -5.04 -13.24
N ASP A 150 30.36 -4.06 -12.85
CA ASP A 150 31.82 -4.15 -12.84
C ASP A 150 32.34 -3.60 -11.51
N ALA A 151 33.64 -3.79 -11.25
CA ALA A 151 34.24 -3.40 -9.97
C ALA A 151 34.08 -1.90 -9.66
N ALA A 152 34.04 -1.04 -10.68
CA ALA A 152 33.88 0.40 -10.49
C ALA A 152 32.42 0.74 -10.10
N SER A 153 31.43 0.13 -10.77
CA SER A 153 30.03 0.31 -10.43
C SER A 153 29.69 -0.29 -9.05
N GLU A 154 30.27 -1.44 -8.68
CA GLU A 154 30.15 -2.02 -7.33
C GLU A 154 30.70 -1.07 -6.25
N LYS A 155 31.91 -0.55 -6.47
CA LYS A 155 32.56 0.37 -5.52
C LYS A 155 31.73 1.64 -5.34
N LYS A 156 31.16 2.18 -6.43
CA LYS A 156 30.29 3.36 -6.39
C LYS A 156 28.99 3.06 -5.62
N PHE A 157 28.31 1.97 -5.94
CA PHE A 157 27.09 1.53 -5.24
C PHE A 157 27.31 1.46 -3.72
N ALA A 158 28.38 0.79 -3.29
CA ALA A 158 28.74 0.69 -1.88
C ALA A 158 29.14 2.03 -1.25
N ALA A 159 29.74 2.96 -2.01
CA ALA A 159 30.05 4.30 -1.51
C ALA A 159 28.78 5.13 -1.27
N ASP A 160 27.81 5.06 -2.18
CA ASP A 160 26.54 5.76 -2.10
C ASP A 160 25.69 5.26 -0.92
N ASP A 161 25.61 3.93 -0.75
CA ASP A 161 24.94 3.33 0.42
C ASP A 161 25.59 3.80 1.73
N ARG A 162 26.92 3.77 1.83
CA ARG A 162 27.63 4.26 3.02
C ARG A 162 27.40 5.75 3.28
N LYS A 163 27.24 6.58 2.24
CA LYS A 163 26.93 8.02 2.40
C LYS A 163 25.56 8.19 3.05
N ARG A 164 24.52 7.56 2.51
CA ARG A 164 23.16 7.60 3.07
C ARG A 164 23.12 7.04 4.50
N GLN A 165 23.77 5.90 4.75
CA GLN A 165 23.82 5.29 6.08
C GLN A 165 24.55 6.15 7.12
N ARG A 166 25.63 6.85 6.73
CA ARG A 166 26.31 7.81 7.62
C ARG A 166 25.38 8.97 7.97
N ARG A 167 24.64 9.50 6.99
CA ARG A 167 23.73 10.61 7.25
C ARG A 167 22.55 10.18 8.13
N LEU A 168 21.92 9.05 7.84
CA LEU A 168 20.85 8.50 8.68
C LEU A 168 21.35 8.24 10.12
N ARG A 169 22.58 7.76 10.29
CA ARG A 169 23.19 7.61 11.62
C ARG A 169 23.29 8.94 12.36
N GLN A 170 23.72 10.02 11.69
CA GLN A 170 23.80 11.35 12.31
C GLN A 170 22.42 11.84 12.74
N ILE A 171 21.39 11.66 11.91
CA ILE A 171 20.00 11.99 12.27
C ILE A 171 19.59 11.20 13.51
N ILE A 172 19.79 9.88 13.51
CA ILE A 172 19.42 9.01 14.65
C ILE A 172 20.15 9.40 15.93
N THR A 173 21.44 9.75 15.84
CA THR A 173 22.24 10.17 17.00
C THR A 173 21.80 11.53 17.56
N THR A 174 21.32 12.44 16.72
CA THR A 174 21.00 13.81 17.14
C THR A 174 19.52 14.03 17.46
N LYS A 175 18.62 13.28 16.83
CA LYS A 175 17.17 13.46 16.91
C LYS A 175 16.43 12.21 17.38
N GLY A 176 17.10 11.06 17.45
CA GLY A 176 16.46 9.76 17.61
C GLY A 176 15.97 9.20 16.26
N TRP A 177 15.32 8.03 16.31
CA TRP A 177 14.75 7.42 15.10
C TRP A 177 13.74 8.37 14.44
N PRO A 178 13.79 8.58 13.10
CA PRO A 178 12.81 9.41 12.41
C PRO A 178 11.41 8.79 12.51
N THR A 179 10.60 9.32 13.42
CA THR A 179 9.24 8.87 13.68
C THR A 179 8.23 9.58 12.79
N ILE A 180 7.05 8.98 12.61
CA ILE A 180 5.95 9.58 11.82
C ILE A 180 5.60 10.97 12.34
N SER A 181 5.44 11.15 13.66
CA SER A 181 5.19 12.47 14.25
C SER A 181 6.27 13.51 13.98
N MET A 182 7.51 13.09 13.75
CA MET A 182 8.67 13.98 13.65
C MET A 182 8.86 14.46 12.21
N VAL A 183 8.72 13.56 11.25
CA VAL A 183 9.10 13.79 9.85
C VAL A 183 7.99 13.45 8.85
N GLY A 184 6.84 12.94 9.30
CA GLY A 184 5.76 12.47 8.44
C GLY A 184 5.95 11.02 8.01
N ALA A 185 4.87 10.38 7.52
CA ALA A 185 4.87 8.96 7.19
C ALA A 185 5.78 8.62 6.01
N GLU A 186 5.80 9.48 4.97
CA GLU A 186 6.68 9.30 3.81
C GLU A 186 8.15 9.29 4.24
N ALA A 187 8.64 10.36 4.87
CA ALA A 187 10.03 10.47 5.27
C ALA A 187 10.44 9.39 6.30
N ALA A 188 9.55 9.03 7.24
CA ALA A 188 9.81 7.93 8.19
C ALA A 188 9.95 6.59 7.46
N ASN A 189 9.15 6.35 6.42
CA ASN A 189 9.28 5.17 5.56
C ASN A 189 10.61 5.19 4.77
N GLU A 190 11.05 6.35 4.29
CA GLU A 190 12.32 6.49 3.57
C GLU A 190 13.53 6.29 4.49
N ALA A 191 13.46 6.75 5.73
CA ALA A 191 14.44 6.43 6.76
C ALA A 191 14.54 4.91 7.00
N TRP A 192 13.40 4.23 7.08
CA TRP A 192 13.37 2.77 7.19
C TRP A 192 13.96 2.11 5.94
N LEU A 193 13.60 2.54 4.73
CA LEU A 193 14.13 1.98 3.49
C LEU A 193 15.66 2.11 3.44
N VAL A 194 16.21 3.28 3.72
CA VAL A 194 17.67 3.49 3.78
C VAL A 194 18.30 2.59 4.86
N ALA A 195 17.66 2.43 6.02
CA ALA A 195 18.15 1.57 7.09
C ALA A 195 18.28 0.11 6.67
N GLN A 196 17.33 -0.38 5.87
CA GLN A 196 17.25 -1.77 5.40
C GLN A 196 18.46 -2.22 4.57
N HIS A 197 19.30 -1.29 4.13
CA HIS A 197 20.52 -1.55 3.36
C HIS A 197 21.81 -1.37 4.16
N ALA A 198 21.70 -1.11 5.47
CA ALA A 198 22.84 -1.02 6.36
C ALA A 198 23.53 -2.37 6.59
N PRO A 199 24.83 -2.37 6.96
CA PRO A 199 25.51 -3.58 7.40
C PRO A 199 24.77 -4.28 8.54
N PRO A 200 24.85 -5.63 8.65
CA PRO A 200 24.03 -6.41 9.59
C PRO A 200 24.08 -5.91 11.05
N ALA A 201 25.27 -5.55 11.56
CA ALA A 201 25.42 -5.05 12.92
C ALA A 201 24.71 -3.71 13.13
N GLN A 202 24.75 -2.83 12.14
CA GLN A 202 24.08 -1.53 12.18
C GLN A 202 22.57 -1.67 12.07
N LEU A 203 22.07 -2.52 11.16
CA LEU A 203 20.65 -2.80 11.05
C LEU A 203 20.09 -3.41 12.35
N LYS A 204 20.81 -4.37 12.95
CA LYS A 204 20.43 -4.97 14.24
C LYS A 204 20.35 -3.92 15.35
N HIS A 205 21.29 -2.98 15.40
CA HIS A 205 21.24 -1.88 16.36
C HIS A 205 20.04 -0.97 16.10
N TRP A 206 19.78 -0.61 14.84
CA TRP A 206 18.65 0.24 14.46
C TRP A 206 17.28 -0.41 14.69
N ALA A 207 17.19 -1.74 14.59
CA ALA A 207 15.98 -2.48 14.90
C ALA A 207 15.49 -2.27 16.35
N VAL A 208 16.37 -1.93 17.30
CA VAL A 208 15.98 -1.58 18.68
C VAL A 208 15.13 -0.31 18.69
N PHE A 209 15.54 0.72 17.96
CA PHE A 209 14.76 1.97 17.87
C PHE A 209 13.46 1.76 17.09
N MET A 210 13.48 0.96 16.02
CA MET A 210 12.26 0.62 15.29
C MET A 210 11.24 -0.14 16.15
N ARG A 211 11.69 -1.03 17.05
CA ARG A 211 10.79 -1.68 18.03
C ARG A 211 10.16 -0.66 18.98
N ALA A 212 10.95 0.27 19.50
CA ALA A 212 10.45 1.33 20.37
C ALA A 212 9.46 2.26 19.65
N ALA A 213 9.75 2.61 18.38
CA ALA A 213 8.84 3.37 17.54
C ALA A 213 7.54 2.60 17.27
N ALA A 214 7.62 1.31 16.96
CA ALA A 214 6.44 0.47 16.69
C ALA A 214 5.53 0.34 17.92
N ALA A 215 6.09 0.22 19.12
CA ALA A 215 5.32 0.21 20.37
C ALA A 215 4.53 1.50 20.62
N ARG A 216 4.89 2.58 19.92
CA ARG A 216 4.21 3.89 19.94
C ARG A 216 3.47 4.21 18.65
N HIS A 217 3.35 3.26 17.72
CA HIS A 217 2.76 3.49 16.41
C HIS A 217 3.45 4.60 15.58
N GLU A 218 4.78 4.68 15.68
CA GLU A 218 5.62 5.70 15.02
C GLU A 218 6.40 5.14 13.82
N ILE A 219 6.04 3.92 13.39
CA ILE A 219 6.54 3.22 12.21
C ILE A 219 5.49 2.17 11.81
N LYS A 220 5.35 1.90 10.51
CA LYS A 220 4.49 0.81 10.02
C LYS A 220 4.94 -0.53 10.59
N LEU A 221 4.02 -1.35 11.09
CA LEU A 221 4.35 -2.67 11.65
C LEU A 221 5.00 -3.59 10.61
N VAL A 222 4.53 -3.57 9.35
CA VAL A 222 5.16 -4.31 8.24
C VAL A 222 6.64 -3.96 8.05
N ASN A 223 7.02 -2.70 8.27
CA ASN A 223 8.41 -2.26 8.19
C ASN A 223 9.24 -2.90 9.31
N LEU A 224 8.72 -2.92 10.55
CA LEU A 224 9.35 -3.64 11.65
C LEU A 224 9.47 -5.14 11.34
N ALA A 225 8.38 -5.82 10.96
CA ALA A 225 8.37 -7.25 10.63
C ALA A 225 9.46 -7.60 9.62
N THR A 226 9.55 -6.79 8.56
CA THR A 226 10.55 -6.97 7.50
C THR A 226 11.98 -6.79 8.02
N THR A 227 12.23 -5.79 8.86
CA THR A 227 13.55 -5.60 9.49
C THR A 227 13.92 -6.76 10.41
N LEU A 228 12.98 -7.29 11.20
CA LEU A 228 13.24 -8.39 12.12
C LEU A 228 13.62 -9.67 11.39
N ASP A 229 12.91 -9.98 10.30
CA ASP A 229 13.23 -11.12 9.44
C ASP A 229 14.57 -10.93 8.75
N ARG A 230 14.92 -9.71 8.31
CA ARG A 230 16.25 -9.41 7.74
C ARG A 230 17.38 -9.62 8.73
N VAL A 231 17.21 -9.15 9.97
CA VAL A 231 18.19 -9.37 11.04
C VAL A 231 18.34 -10.87 11.30
N ARG A 232 17.24 -11.62 11.42
CA ARG A 232 17.27 -13.08 11.61
C ARG A 232 17.94 -13.80 10.44
N MET A 233 17.67 -13.40 9.21
CA MET A 233 18.31 -13.92 8.01
C MET A 233 19.83 -13.73 8.05
N TYR A 234 20.32 -12.53 8.41
CA TYR A 234 21.76 -12.29 8.58
C TYR A 234 22.37 -13.11 9.73
N GLU A 235 21.59 -13.39 10.78
CA GLU A 235 21.98 -14.27 11.88
C GLU A 235 21.83 -15.77 11.55
N LYS A 236 21.44 -16.13 10.32
CA LYS A 236 21.14 -17.52 9.87
C LYS A 236 20.04 -18.20 10.71
N ARG A 237 19.16 -17.41 11.31
CA ARG A 237 18.01 -17.88 12.09
C ARG A 237 16.76 -17.96 11.22
N PRO A 238 15.80 -18.82 11.55
CA PRO A 238 14.51 -18.82 10.87
C PRO A 238 13.82 -17.45 11.01
N GLN A 239 13.13 -17.04 9.96
CA GLN A 239 12.27 -15.86 9.90
C GLN A 239 10.98 -16.07 10.70
N ILE A 240 10.35 -15.00 11.18
CA ILE A 240 9.06 -15.07 11.89
C ILE A 240 7.90 -14.86 10.93
N TYR A 241 8.05 -13.93 9.97
CA TYR A 241 6.98 -13.39 9.15
C TYR A 241 7.09 -13.75 7.66
N GLY A 242 8.24 -14.30 7.24
CA GLY A 242 8.50 -14.75 5.87
C GLY A 242 8.73 -13.62 4.87
N THR A 243 9.32 -12.50 5.28
CA THR A 243 9.48 -11.33 4.40
C THR A 243 10.75 -11.37 3.53
N GLN A 244 11.73 -12.22 3.87
CA GLN A 244 12.97 -12.36 3.13
C GLN A 244 12.94 -13.58 2.21
N TYR A 245 13.38 -13.36 0.98
CA TYR A 245 13.52 -14.35 -0.06
C TYR A 245 14.64 -13.94 -1.02
N SER A 246 15.12 -14.90 -1.80
CA SER A 246 16.03 -14.70 -2.91
C SER A 246 15.39 -15.20 -4.21
N THR A 247 15.87 -14.71 -5.34
CA THR A 247 15.53 -15.26 -6.65
C THR A 247 16.58 -16.31 -7.02
N ARG A 248 16.14 -17.52 -7.36
CA ARG A 248 16.99 -18.62 -7.84
C ARG A 248 17.40 -18.35 -9.30
N GLU A 249 18.35 -19.13 -9.80
CA GLU A 249 18.82 -19.03 -11.19
C GLU A 249 17.70 -19.25 -12.23
N ASP A 250 16.72 -20.09 -11.90
CA ASP A 250 15.52 -20.35 -12.71
C ASP A 250 14.45 -19.23 -12.62
N GLY A 251 14.75 -18.13 -11.92
CA GLY A 251 13.83 -17.03 -11.68
C GLY A 251 12.80 -17.30 -10.57
N ALA A 252 12.76 -18.51 -10.01
CA ALA A 252 11.81 -18.85 -8.96
C ALA A 252 12.19 -18.20 -7.62
N ILE A 253 11.18 -17.85 -6.83
CA ILE A 253 11.35 -17.26 -5.51
C ILE A 253 11.66 -18.37 -4.50
N GLN A 254 12.71 -18.17 -3.71
CA GLN A 254 13.09 -19.04 -2.62
C GLN A 254 13.10 -18.25 -1.31
N PHE A 255 12.19 -18.60 -0.41
CA PHE A 255 12.17 -18.02 0.93
C PHE A 255 13.29 -18.61 1.79
N TYR A 256 13.89 -17.77 2.64
CA TYR A 256 14.75 -18.27 3.71
C TYR A 256 13.89 -19.03 4.73
N ARG A 257 14.51 -19.94 5.50
CA ARG A 257 13.83 -20.78 6.49
C ARG A 257 12.88 -19.96 7.38
N ILE A 258 11.65 -20.45 7.57
CA ILE A 258 10.61 -19.79 8.37
C ILE A 258 10.35 -20.63 9.62
N GLU A 259 10.25 -19.97 10.77
CA GLU A 259 9.82 -20.54 12.03
C GLU A 259 8.33 -20.84 11.98
N ASP A 260 7.91 -22.05 12.36
CA ASP A 260 6.50 -22.42 12.55
C ASP A 260 5.59 -21.89 11.42
N ILE A 261 5.77 -22.46 10.22
CA ILE A 261 5.04 -22.06 9.02
C ILE A 261 3.53 -22.24 9.18
N ALA A 262 3.08 -23.19 10.01
CA ALA A 262 1.67 -23.46 10.25
C ALA A 262 0.92 -22.27 10.87
N ASN A 263 1.61 -21.46 11.69
CA ASN A 263 1.02 -20.27 12.32
C ASN A 263 1.55 -18.95 11.76
N ILE A 264 2.19 -18.96 10.59
CA ILE A 264 2.77 -17.74 10.00
C ILE A 264 1.69 -16.68 9.75
N ASP A 265 0.52 -17.08 9.28
CA ASP A 265 -0.54 -16.15 8.90
C ASP A 265 -1.08 -15.39 10.11
N LYS A 266 -1.19 -16.02 11.28
CA LYS A 266 -1.55 -15.33 12.52
C LYS A 266 -0.56 -14.20 12.83
N ARG A 267 0.74 -14.47 12.76
CA ARG A 267 1.79 -13.47 13.02
C ARG A 267 1.82 -12.38 11.95
N ARG A 268 1.58 -12.75 10.68
CA ARG A 268 1.52 -11.78 9.57
C ARG A 268 0.35 -10.84 9.75
N LEU A 269 -0.79 -11.37 10.15
CA LEU A 269 -2.02 -10.65 10.42
C LEU A 269 -1.84 -9.60 11.54
N GLU A 270 -1.21 -9.99 12.65
CA GLU A 270 -0.89 -9.09 13.78
C GLU A 270 -0.01 -7.90 13.36
N MET A 271 0.73 -8.01 12.25
CA MET A 271 1.60 -6.96 11.71
C MET A 271 0.96 -6.21 10.53
N GLY A 272 -0.33 -6.43 10.25
CA GLY A 272 -1.07 -5.81 9.14
C GLY A 272 -0.63 -6.29 7.75
N MET A 273 -0.11 -7.53 7.64
CA MET A 273 0.33 -8.11 6.38
C MET A 273 -0.68 -9.11 5.82
N SER A 274 -0.66 -9.29 4.49
CA SER A 274 -1.41 -10.33 3.79
C SER A 274 -0.99 -11.74 4.22
N SER A 275 -1.80 -12.76 3.93
CA SER A 275 -1.40 -14.16 4.15
C SER A 275 -0.10 -14.50 3.39
N PHE A 276 0.61 -15.51 3.87
CA PHE A 276 1.83 -15.99 3.23
C PHE A 276 1.54 -16.52 1.82
N ALA A 277 0.41 -17.21 1.64
CA ALA A 277 -0.05 -17.64 0.32
C ALA A 277 -0.29 -16.47 -0.64
N ALA A 278 -0.89 -15.36 -0.16
CA ALA A 278 -1.09 -14.16 -0.98
C ALA A 278 0.24 -13.51 -1.38
N LEU A 279 1.21 -13.46 -0.46
CA LEU A 279 2.58 -13.00 -0.78
C LEU A 279 3.23 -13.91 -1.84
N GLN A 280 3.15 -15.23 -1.69
CA GLN A 280 3.68 -16.17 -2.68
C GLN A 280 3.05 -15.96 -4.06
N ALA A 281 1.73 -15.81 -4.12
CA ALA A 281 1.02 -15.54 -5.36
C ALA A 281 1.41 -14.18 -5.97
N GLN A 282 1.65 -13.15 -5.16
CA GLN A 282 2.13 -11.85 -5.62
C GLN A 282 3.54 -11.96 -6.22
N LEU A 283 4.45 -12.68 -5.58
CA LEU A 283 5.83 -12.83 -6.03
C LEU A 283 5.98 -13.79 -7.23
N ALA A 284 5.01 -14.66 -7.47
CA ALA A 284 4.95 -15.52 -8.66
C ALA A 284 4.53 -14.76 -9.93
N LYS A 285 3.95 -13.55 -9.80
CA LYS A 285 3.61 -12.71 -10.95
C LYS A 285 4.89 -12.12 -11.55
N PRO A 286 5.00 -12.03 -12.89
CA PRO A 286 6.10 -11.32 -13.51
C PRO A 286 6.14 -9.85 -13.02
N PRO A 287 7.32 -9.25 -12.86
CA PRO A 287 7.44 -7.87 -12.40
C PRO A 287 6.67 -6.94 -13.34
N LYS A 288 5.80 -6.08 -12.78
CA LYS A 288 5.12 -5.02 -13.55
C LYS A 288 6.21 -4.13 -14.17
N PRO A 289 6.10 -3.73 -15.45
CA PRO A 289 7.00 -2.72 -16.01
C PRO A 289 7.03 -1.50 -15.09
N ALA A 290 8.21 -0.94 -14.84
CA ALA A 290 8.35 0.24 -14.00
C ALA A 290 7.45 1.35 -14.56
N GLU A 291 6.46 1.78 -13.80
CA GLU A 291 5.70 2.98 -14.13
C GLU A 291 6.66 4.18 -14.10
N PRO A 292 6.61 5.07 -15.11
CA PRO A 292 7.41 6.28 -15.08
C PRO A 292 7.04 7.06 -13.82
N THR A 293 8.02 7.33 -12.97
CA THR A 293 7.87 8.24 -11.83
C THR A 293 7.36 9.57 -12.35
N LYS A 294 6.15 9.96 -11.97
CA LYS A 294 5.64 11.32 -12.20
C LYS A 294 6.68 12.29 -11.64
N PRO A 295 7.14 13.31 -12.39
CA PRO A 295 7.99 14.34 -11.84
C PRO A 295 7.32 14.93 -10.60
N ALA A 296 8.08 15.12 -9.53
CA ALA A 296 7.63 15.89 -8.38
C ALA A 296 7.14 17.25 -8.90
N GLU A 297 5.90 17.59 -8.60
CA GLU A 297 5.35 18.90 -8.91
C GLU A 297 6.23 19.94 -8.19
N PRO A 298 6.74 20.96 -8.90
CA PRO A 298 7.61 21.95 -8.29
C PRO A 298 6.85 22.63 -7.15
N ALA A 299 7.47 22.65 -5.96
CA ALA A 299 6.91 23.33 -4.81
C ALA A 299 6.53 24.78 -5.18
N PRO A 300 5.34 25.27 -4.76
CA PRO A 300 4.95 26.65 -5.03
C PRO A 300 6.00 27.60 -4.44
N PRO A 301 6.30 28.72 -5.12
CA PRO A 301 7.31 29.66 -4.65
C PRO A 301 6.87 30.26 -3.31
N VAL A 302 7.67 30.02 -2.27
CA VAL A 302 7.51 30.66 -0.96
C VAL A 302 7.87 32.13 -1.12
N THR A 303 6.88 33.00 -1.03
CA THR A 303 7.11 34.45 -0.88
C THR A 303 7.81 34.70 0.46
N PRO A 304 8.96 35.39 0.48
CA PRO A 304 9.62 35.72 1.74
C PRO A 304 8.75 36.68 2.56
N ALA A 305 8.46 36.29 3.80
CA ALA A 305 7.76 37.15 4.76
C ALA A 305 8.61 38.38 5.08
N THR A 306 8.01 39.56 4.93
CA THR A 306 8.57 40.86 5.30
C THR A 306 8.92 40.87 6.79
N PRO A 307 10.14 41.29 7.20
CA PRO A 307 10.47 41.38 8.62
C PRO A 307 9.61 42.45 9.30
N ALA A 308 8.95 42.05 10.38
CA ALA A 308 8.22 42.95 11.26
C ALA A 308 9.20 43.96 11.88
N THR A 309 8.88 45.24 11.72
CA THR A 309 9.59 46.37 12.30
C THR A 309 9.43 46.30 13.83
N ALA A 310 10.53 46.21 14.56
CA ALA A 310 10.53 46.37 16.01
C ALA A 310 10.23 47.85 16.34
N GLY A 311 9.20 48.07 17.13
CA GLY A 311 8.87 49.38 17.69
C GLY A 311 9.62 49.63 19.00
N GLU A 312 10.02 50.90 19.13
CA GLU A 312 10.64 51.63 20.26
C GLU A 312 12.10 51.32 20.64
#